data_AF-A0A7W1BLR7-F1
#
_entry.id   AF-A0A7W1BLR7-F1
#
_cell.length_a   1.000
_cell.length_b   1.000
_cell.length_c   1.000
_cell.angle_alpha   90.00
_cell.angle_beta   90.00
_cell.angle_gamma   90.00
#
_symmetry.space_group_name_H-M   'P 1'
#
loop_
_entity.id
_entity.type
_entity.pdbx_description
1 polymer ?
#
loop_
_entity_poly.entity_id
_entity_poly.type
_entity_poly.pdbx_seq_one_letter_code
_entity_poly.pdbx_strand_id
1 'polypeptide(L)'
;MLAILLFASGAVALLLDPDLPVHLAMGRWIVQHGGVPFTEPFAWTRAGDPYFAYSWAIQAAYYFVYDTLGAVGLRVLHGLLIVSVAAVMIVLARAARWSPWTALMLAALNVTLAAFLAGHLRPQ
;
A
#
# COMPACT_ATOMS: atom_id res chain seq x y z
N MET A 1 -1.04 11.51 -20.94
CA MET A 1 -2.28 10.70 -20.97
C MET A 1 -2.17 9.44 -20.11
N LEU A 2 -1.19 8.53 -20.35
CA LEU A 2 -1.04 7.29 -19.57
C LEU A 2 -0.96 7.50 -18.05
N ALA A 3 -0.08 8.40 -17.57
CA ALA A 3 0.06 8.66 -16.14
C ALA A 3 -1.24 9.17 -15.48
N ILE A 4 -2.04 9.97 -16.20
CA ILE A 4 -3.33 10.47 -15.72
C ILE A 4 -4.34 9.32 -15.59
N LEU A 5 -4.38 8.42 -16.57
CA LEU A 5 -5.26 7.25 -16.53
C LEU A 5 -4.89 6.30 -15.39
N LEU A 6 -3.59 6.05 -15.21
CA LEU A 6 -3.08 5.24 -14.10
C LEU A 6 -3.39 5.88 -12.75
N PHE A 7 -3.14 7.18 -12.61
CA PHE A 7 -3.51 7.92 -11.40
C PHE A 7 -5.00 7.81 -11.11
N ALA A 8 -5.84 8.09 -12.11
CA ALA A 8 -7.28 8.04 -11.99
C ALA A 8 -7.76 6.64 -11.56
N SER A 9 -7.19 5.56 -12.12
CA SER A 9 -7.56 4.19 -11.74
C SER A 9 -7.37 3.89 -10.25
N GLY A 10 -6.30 4.41 -9.63
CA GLY A 10 -6.08 4.27 -8.19
C GLY A 10 -6.91 5.25 -7.36
N ALA A 11 -7.04 6.49 -7.82
CA ALA A 11 -7.73 7.55 -7.10
C ALA A 11 -9.26 7.38 -7.05
N VAL A 12 -9.85 6.65 -8.00
CA VAL A 12 -11.29 6.32 -7.97
C VAL A 12 -11.58 4.94 -7.36
N ALA A 13 -10.54 4.14 -7.08
CA ALA A 13 -10.71 2.82 -6.50
C ALA A 13 -11.34 2.91 -5.11
N LEU A 14 -12.23 1.95 -4.81
CA LEU A 14 -12.81 1.80 -3.49
C LEU A 14 -11.76 1.23 -2.53
N LEU A 15 -11.73 1.76 -1.30
CA LEU A 15 -10.88 1.28 -0.22
C LEU A 15 -11.56 0.06 0.43
N LEU A 16 -11.52 -1.09 -0.24
CA LEU A 16 -12.21 -2.32 0.15
C LEU A 16 -11.37 -3.26 1.00
N ASP A 17 -10.15 -2.85 1.36
CA ASP A 17 -9.27 -3.64 2.21
C ASP A 17 -9.88 -3.79 3.62
N PRO A 18 -10.22 -5.03 4.06
CA PRO A 18 -10.81 -5.27 5.37
C PRO A 18 -9.88 -4.89 6.52
N ASP A 19 -8.56 -4.84 6.31
CA ASP A 19 -7.57 -4.54 7.35
C ASP A 19 -7.21 -3.07 7.43
N LEU A 20 -7.70 -2.24 6.49
CA LEU A 20 -7.43 -0.81 6.49
C LEU A 20 -7.77 -0.14 7.84
N PRO A 21 -8.91 -0.44 8.52
CA PRO A 21 -9.19 0.11 9.84
C PRO A 21 -8.14 -0.25 10.88
N VAL A 22 -7.64 -1.49 10.87
CA VAL A 22 -6.58 -1.95 11.80
C VAL A 22 -5.27 -1.25 11.50
N HIS A 23 -4.91 -1.09 10.22
CA HIS A 23 -3.73 -0.34 9.81
C HIS A 23 -3.79 1.14 10.23
N LEU A 24 -4.95 1.79 10.10
CA LEU A 24 -5.14 3.17 10.55
C LEU A 24 -5.11 3.28 12.07
N ALA A 25 -5.71 2.33 12.80
CA ALA A 25 -5.66 2.29 14.25
C ALA A 25 -4.22 2.09 14.76
N MET A 26 -3.45 1.20 14.14
CA MET A 26 -2.04 0.97 14.47
C MET A 26 -1.19 2.21 14.16
N GLY A 27 -1.40 2.84 13.00
CA GLY A 27 -0.74 4.09 12.64
C GLY A 27 -1.03 5.20 13.63
N ARG A 28 -2.28 5.34 14.08
CA ARG A 28 -2.67 6.26 15.14
C ARG A 28 -1.94 5.98 16.44
N TRP A 29 -1.90 4.71 16.87
CA TRP A 29 -1.19 4.31 18.08
C TRP A 29 0.29 4.69 18.00
N ILE A 30 0.97 4.38 16.88
CA ILE A 30 2.39 4.68 16.66
C ILE A 30 2.66 6.19 16.77
N VAL A 31 1.85 7.00 16.07
CA VAL A 31 2.01 8.47 16.08
C VAL A 31 1.73 9.05 17.47
N GLN A 32 0.72 8.57 18.18
CA GLN A 32 0.37 9.06 19.53
C GLN A 32 1.38 8.67 20.60
N HIS A 33 1.98 7.48 20.52
CA HIS A 33 2.95 6.99 21.50
C HIS A 33 4.40 7.33 21.14
N GLY A 34 4.65 7.79 19.91
CA GLY A 34 6.00 8.12 19.43
C GLY A 34 6.93 6.91 19.35
N GLY A 35 6.38 5.71 19.13
CA GLY A 35 7.14 4.46 19.19
C GLY A 35 6.50 3.31 18.41
N VAL A 36 7.24 2.22 18.28
CA VAL A 36 6.80 0.98 17.62
C VAL A 36 6.35 -0.03 18.68
N PRO A 37 5.16 -0.64 18.55
CA PRO A 37 4.68 -1.59 19.54
C PRO A 37 5.45 -2.92 19.46
N PHE A 38 5.80 -3.47 20.63
CA PHE A 38 6.37 -4.80 20.77
C PHE A 38 5.41 -5.80 21.44
N THR A 39 4.26 -5.31 21.91
CA THR A 39 3.19 -6.08 22.54
C THR A 39 1.86 -5.80 21.84
N GLU A 40 1.01 -6.80 21.72
CA GLU A 40 -0.27 -6.73 21.02
C GLU A 40 -1.18 -5.65 21.62
N PRO A 41 -1.50 -4.56 20.88
CA PRO A 41 -2.23 -3.44 21.45
C PRO A 41 -3.75 -3.53 21.29
N PHE A 42 -4.28 -4.37 20.39
CA PHE A 42 -5.71 -4.36 20.03
C PHE A 42 -6.42 -5.70 20.21
N ALA A 43 -5.74 -6.83 19.99
CA ALA A 43 -6.41 -8.13 20.05
C ALA A 43 -6.67 -8.59 21.50
N TRP A 44 -7.94 -8.59 21.90
CA TRP A 44 -8.39 -9.07 23.22
C TRP A 44 -7.93 -10.50 23.56
N THR A 45 -7.92 -11.41 22.58
CA THR A 45 -7.57 -12.83 22.79
C THR A 45 -6.07 -13.08 22.92
N ARG A 46 -5.24 -12.08 22.63
CA ARG A 46 -3.77 -12.15 22.63
C ARG A 46 -3.15 -10.99 23.41
N ALA A 47 -3.88 -10.47 24.39
CA ALA A 47 -3.42 -9.34 25.19
C ALA A 47 -2.10 -9.70 25.89
N GLY A 48 -1.05 -8.91 25.65
CA GLY A 48 0.29 -9.12 26.20
C GLY A 48 1.20 -10.01 25.37
N ASP A 49 0.71 -10.64 24.29
CA ASP A 49 1.55 -11.40 23.37
C ASP A 49 2.51 -10.48 22.60
N PRO A 50 3.67 -11.00 22.14
CA PRO A 50 4.56 -10.25 21.26
C PRO A 50 3.85 -9.75 19.99
N TYR A 51 4.10 -8.50 19.62
CA TYR A 51 3.62 -7.91 18.37
C TYR A 51 4.78 -7.62 17.44
N PHE A 52 4.65 -8.05 16.19
CA PHE A 52 5.64 -7.83 15.15
C PHE A 52 5.14 -6.74 14.20
N ALA A 53 5.55 -5.51 14.44
CA ALA A 53 5.09 -4.35 13.69
C ALA A 53 5.80 -4.19 12.32
N TYR A 54 5.79 -5.20 11.45
CA TYR A 54 6.51 -5.14 10.16
C TYR A 54 6.01 -4.02 9.22
N SER A 55 4.77 -3.57 9.40
CA SER A 55 4.13 -2.49 8.61
C SER A 55 4.12 -1.13 9.32
N TRP A 56 4.87 -0.94 10.41
CA TRP A 56 4.76 0.26 11.26
C TRP A 56 4.91 1.58 10.50
N ALA A 57 5.90 1.69 9.62
CA ALA A 57 6.22 2.95 8.94
C ALA A 57 5.12 3.36 7.97
N ILE A 58 4.59 2.40 7.21
CA ILE A 58 3.53 2.68 6.25
C ILE A 58 2.19 2.90 6.96
N GLN A 59 1.93 2.21 8.08
CA GLN A 59 0.75 2.46 8.92
C GLN A 59 0.76 3.89 9.48
N ALA A 60 1.90 4.37 9.97
CA ALA A 60 2.06 5.76 10.42
C ALA A 60 1.81 6.76 9.26
N ALA A 61 2.34 6.49 8.07
CA ALA A 61 2.11 7.33 6.89
C ALA A 61 0.63 7.33 6.45
N TYR A 62 -0.02 6.17 6.43
CA TYR A 62 -1.46 6.06 6.12
C TYR A 62 -2.30 6.83 7.13
N TYR A 63 -2.02 6.69 8.42
CA TYR A 63 -2.71 7.46 9.44
C TYR A 63 -2.50 8.97 9.24
N PHE A 64 -1.28 9.44 8.99
CA PHE A 64 -1.02 10.86 8.76
C PHE A 64 -1.79 11.41 7.55
N VAL A 65 -1.82 10.67 6.45
CA VAL A 65 -2.59 11.05 5.24
C VAL A 65 -4.09 11.05 5.52
N TYR A 66 -4.59 10.07 6.27
CA TYR A 66 -5.99 9.99 6.64
C TYR A 66 -6.41 11.09 7.63
N ASP A 67 -5.59 11.40 8.61
CA ASP A 67 -5.85 12.44 9.63
C ASP A 67 -5.90 13.84 9.00
N THR A 68 -5.10 14.07 7.95
CA THR A 68 -5.02 15.36 7.24
C THR A 68 -6.03 15.52 6.10
N LEU A 69 -6.27 14.48 5.30
CA LEU A 69 -7.04 14.55 4.05
C LEU A 69 -8.18 13.53 3.97
N GLY A 70 -8.41 12.75 5.03
CA GLY A 70 -9.43 11.71 5.09
C GLY A 70 -9.23 10.60 4.05
N ALA A 71 -10.33 9.94 3.71
CA ALA A 71 -10.34 8.87 2.72
C ALA A 71 -9.92 9.34 1.32
N VAL A 72 -10.14 10.63 0.98
CA VAL A 72 -9.69 11.20 -0.30
C VAL A 72 -8.17 11.21 -0.38
N GLY A 73 -7.49 11.55 0.71
CA GLY A 73 -6.02 11.49 0.80
C GLY A 73 -5.48 10.10 0.51
N LEU A 74 -6.07 9.06 1.09
CA LEU A 74 -5.66 7.67 0.85
C LEU A 74 -5.86 7.24 -0.60
N ARG A 75 -6.96 7.68 -1.24
CA ARG A 75 -7.20 7.41 -2.67
C ARG A 75 -6.18 8.12 -3.56
N VAL A 76 -5.88 9.39 -3.28
CA VAL A 76 -4.84 10.14 -4.00
C VAL A 76 -3.48 9.46 -3.83
N LEU A 77 -3.13 9.05 -2.61
CA LEU A 77 -1.91 8.29 -2.33
C LEU A 77 -1.86 6.99 -3.14
N HIS A 78 -2.96 6.24 -3.20
CA HIS A 78 -3.04 5.03 -4.01
C HIS A 78 -2.80 5.31 -5.50
N GLY A 79 -3.45 6.34 -6.06
CA GLY A 79 -3.20 6.79 -7.43
C GLY A 79 -1.74 7.16 -7.69
N LEU A 80 -1.10 7.89 -6.76
CA LEU A 80 0.32 8.25 -6.85
C LEU A 80 1.23 7.02 -6.79
N LEU A 81 0.92 6.03 -5.95
CA LEU A 81 1.69 4.79 -5.86
C LEU A 81 1.64 3.99 -7.16
N ILE A 82 0.47 3.88 -7.81
CA ILE A 82 0.34 3.21 -9.11
C ILE A 82 1.20 3.91 -10.17
N VAL A 83 1.14 5.24 -10.25
CA VAL A 83 1.98 6.02 -11.17
C VAL A 83 3.47 5.83 -10.87
N SER A 84 3.83 5.81 -9.59
CA SER A 84 5.23 5.64 -9.15
C SER A 84 5.77 4.27 -9.55
N VAL A 85 5.00 3.19 -9.38
CA VAL A 85 5.38 1.84 -9.83
C VAL A 85 5.57 1.80 -11.35
N ALA A 86 4.65 2.39 -12.11
CA ALA A 86 4.79 2.45 -13.57
C ALA A 86 6.03 3.27 -13.99
N ALA A 87 6.31 4.38 -13.32
CA ALA A 87 7.48 5.20 -13.58
C ALA A 87 8.79 4.44 -13.30
N VAL A 88 8.87 3.73 -12.16
CA VAL A 88 10.01 2.88 -11.81
C VAL A 88 10.21 1.79 -12.86
N MET A 89 9.14 1.11 -13.30
CA MET A 89 9.22 0.09 -14.35
C MET A 89 9.76 0.66 -15.67
N ILE A 90 9.33 1.86 -16.07
CA ILE A 90 9.84 2.53 -17.27
C ILE A 90 11.33 2.88 -17.12
N VAL A 91 11.74 3.39 -15.96
CA VAL A 91 13.15 3.73 -15.68
C VAL A 91 14.02 2.47 -15.73
N LEU A 92 13.58 1.38 -15.08
CA LEU A 92 14.30 0.10 -15.08
C LEU A 92 14.37 -0.51 -16.48
N ALA A 93 13.27 -0.50 -17.24
CA ALA A 93 13.26 -1.00 -18.62
C ALA A 93 14.24 -0.22 -19.51
N ARG A 94 14.34 1.10 -19.35
CA ARG A 94 15.31 1.93 -20.06
C ARG A 94 16.74 1.62 -19.64
N ALA A 95 17.00 1.54 -18.34
CA ALA A 95 18.33 1.22 -17.80
C ALA A 95 18.81 -0.15 -18.28
N ALA A 96 17.93 -1.14 -18.32
CA ALA A 96 18.21 -2.49 -18.79
C ALA A 96 18.14 -2.65 -20.32
N ARG A 97 17.84 -1.58 -21.07
CA ARG A 97 17.68 -1.56 -22.53
C ARG A 97 16.68 -2.61 -23.04
N TRP A 98 15.60 -2.82 -22.29
CA TRP A 98 14.54 -3.74 -22.68
C TRP A 98 13.80 -3.23 -23.92
N SER A 99 13.44 -4.17 -24.78
CA SER A 99 12.47 -3.88 -25.84
C SER A 99 11.11 -3.50 -25.22
N PRO A 100 10.29 -2.68 -25.92
CA PRO A 100 8.94 -2.37 -25.45
C PRO A 100 8.10 -3.61 -25.15
N TRP A 101 8.28 -4.69 -25.91
CA TRP A 101 7.60 -5.97 -25.70
C TRP A 101 8.04 -6.65 -24.41
N THR A 102 9.34 -6.69 -24.12
CA THR A 102 9.86 -7.23 -22.87
C THR A 102 9.31 -6.48 -21.67
N ALA A 103 9.31 -5.15 -21.72
CA ALA A 103 8.76 -4.31 -20.66
C ALA A 103 7.26 -4.55 -20.47
N LEU A 104 6.49 -4.66 -21.56
CA LEU A 104 5.06 -4.94 -21.52
C LEU A 104 4.76 -6.32 -20.93
N MET A 105 5.49 -7.36 -21.37
CA MET A 105 5.33 -8.72 -20.86
C MET A 105 5.62 -8.81 -19.36
N LEU A 106 6.70 -8.17 -18.89
CA LEU A 106 7.04 -8.16 -17.48
C LEU A 106 6.05 -7.35 -16.64
N ALA A 107 5.55 -6.22 -17.15
CA ALA A 107 4.50 -5.47 -16.50
C ALA A 107 3.21 -6.29 -16.38
N ALA A 108 2.78 -6.95 -17.47
CA ALA A 108 1.61 -7.82 -17.47
C ALA A 108 1.77 -9.01 -16.50
N LEU A 109 2.95 -9.64 -16.48
CA LEU A 109 3.26 -10.70 -15.54
C LEU A 109 3.15 -10.21 -14.09
N ASN A 110 3.73 -9.06 -13.76
CA ASN A 110 3.66 -8.48 -12.42
C ASN A 110 2.21 -8.20 -11.99
N VAL A 111 1.39 -7.58 -12.85
CA VAL A 111 -0.03 -7.32 -12.56
C VAL A 111 -0.80 -8.62 -12.34
N THR A 112 -0.54 -9.64 -13.17
CA THR A 112 -1.20 -10.94 -13.07
C THR A 112 -0.83 -11.65 -11.77
N LEU A 113 0.46 -11.66 -11.41
CA LEU A 113 0.94 -12.21 -10.15
C LEU A 113 0.38 -11.45 -8.95
N ALA A 114 0.36 -10.12 -8.99
CA ALA A 114 -0.19 -9.30 -7.92
C ALA A 114 -1.69 -9.58 -7.71
N ALA A 115 -2.48 -9.64 -8.80
CA ALA A 115 -3.91 -9.96 -8.73
C ALA A 115 -4.16 -11.38 -8.20
N PHE A 116 -3.36 -12.35 -8.64
CA PHE A 116 -3.42 -13.72 -8.14
C PHE A 116 -3.10 -13.78 -6.64
N LEU A 117 -1.98 -13.20 -6.22
CA LEU A 117 -1.55 -13.22 -4.82
C LEU A 117 -2.53 -12.47 -3.91
N ALA A 118 -3.03 -11.31 -4.33
CA ALA A 118 -3.99 -10.53 -3.55
C ALA A 118 -5.24 -11.34 -3.18
N GLY A 119 -5.74 -12.20 -4.08
CA GLY A 119 -6.88 -13.07 -3.79
C GLY A 119 -6.60 -14.23 -2.82
N HIS A 120 -5.33 -14.55 -2.56
CA HIS A 120 -4.90 -15.64 -1.68
C HIS A 120 -4.26 -15.15 -0.37
N LEU A 121 -3.96 -13.85 -0.28
CA LEU A 121 -3.51 -13.25 0.96
C LEU A 121 -4.68 -13.19 1.92
N ARG A 122 -4.54 -13.88 3.05
CA ARG A 122 -5.46 -13.70 4.17
C ARG A 122 -5.34 -12.25 4.68
N PRO A 123 -6.45 -11.67 5.17
CA PRO A 123 -6.39 -10.44 5.94
C PRO A 123 -5.39 -10.58 7.12
N GLN A 124 -4.67 -9.51 7.43
CA GLN A 124 -3.58 -9.41 8.40
C GLN A 124 -4.04 -9.15 9.84
#